data_AF-A0A6L6GI23-F1
#
_entry.id   AF-A0A6L6GI23-F1
#
_cell.length_a   1.000
_cell.length_b   1.000
_cell.length_c   1.000
_cell.angle_alpha   90.00
_cell.angle_beta   90.00
_cell.angle_gamma   90.00
#
_symmetry.space_group_name_H-M   'P 1'
#
loop_
_entity.id
_entity.type
_entity.pdbx_description
1 polymer ?
#
loop_
_entity_poly.entity_id
_entity_poly.type
_entity_poly.pdbx_seq_one_letter_code
_entity_poly.pdbx_strand_id
1 'polypeptide(L)'
;MNLFIQRIEEINQGWIEVLPFNENLIFLKGEHGEYDFIFKNQRDEEFKHQIYEPYLKRSDVPKFEDEYHFKRWFYFEFKGNRQQQLHQAENEYYCSGGNTHNYPGIEELLKRSLYSDYAKTLIDLRSSIELPNFQKIKLENGKCLMVSDLITIEDFKEFLIANSSYLEGRAELFEKKCSLDNLESVNADEDTTLPVSLTWYDVMTFISWFNRKNKIETRLLTYDEFFEVSPFYQTIDDHSGLSFYTPPIKKIFKGKESFIGQPNEEFEYNCLSFYDESGVKIIGHPPYMEEHTFQKIQLRFDNVKLLEKHRLKYIDSKNFGEWLADKTYVCCKSLTGFYNYIASPTVALDSTGKYRGRKIGFRLCYELKA
;
A
#
# COMPACT_ATOMS: atom_id res chain seq x y z
N MET A 1 34.14 -17.24 -41.43
CA MET A 1 34.61 -16.02 -40.74
C MET A 1 33.70 -14.89 -41.19
N ASN A 2 33.07 -14.19 -40.24
CA ASN A 2 31.80 -13.48 -40.42
C ASN A 2 32.00 -12.21 -41.26
N LEU A 3 31.40 -12.12 -42.45
CA LEU A 3 31.49 -10.98 -43.40
C LEU A 3 31.16 -9.62 -42.75
N PHE A 4 30.39 -9.66 -41.66
CA PHE A 4 30.07 -8.52 -40.81
C PHE A 4 31.27 -7.95 -40.05
N ILE A 5 32.13 -8.82 -39.48
CA ILE A 5 33.32 -8.39 -38.72
C ILE A 5 34.33 -7.76 -39.68
N GLN A 6 34.57 -8.38 -40.84
CA GLN A 6 35.45 -7.81 -41.88
C GLN A 6 35.00 -6.42 -42.33
N ARG A 7 33.69 -6.23 -42.54
CA ARG A 7 33.13 -4.91 -42.89
C ARG A 7 33.29 -3.87 -41.78
N ILE A 8 33.19 -4.25 -40.52
CA ILE A 8 33.39 -3.32 -39.38
C ILE A 8 34.85 -2.91 -39.29
N GLU A 9 35.78 -3.84 -39.47
CA GLU A 9 37.23 -3.57 -39.41
C GLU A 9 37.73 -2.72 -40.59
N GLU A 10 37.05 -2.74 -41.74
CA GLU A 10 37.40 -1.94 -42.93
C GLU A 10 36.90 -0.48 -42.89
N ILE A 11 35.99 -0.13 -41.95
CA ILE A 11 35.40 1.21 -41.85
C ILE A 11 36.13 1.98 -40.74
N ASN A 12 36.87 3.05 -41.07
CA ASN A 12 37.48 3.93 -40.05
C ASN A 12 36.47 4.86 -39.36
N GLN A 13 35.28 5.05 -39.94
CA GLN A 13 34.24 5.92 -39.39
C GLN A 13 33.54 5.27 -38.19
N GLY A 14 33.45 6.00 -37.07
CA GLY A 14 32.72 5.58 -35.88
C GLY A 14 33.57 4.84 -34.83
N TRP A 15 34.87 4.69 -35.04
CA TRP A 15 35.78 4.21 -33.99
C TRP A 15 36.06 5.31 -32.97
N ILE A 16 35.99 4.94 -31.70
CA ILE A 16 36.23 5.81 -30.56
C ILE A 16 37.45 5.27 -29.82
N GLU A 17 38.46 6.10 -29.62
CA GLU A 17 39.61 5.79 -28.76
C GLU A 17 39.20 6.00 -27.30
N VAL A 18 39.33 4.93 -26.48
CA VAL A 18 38.98 4.95 -25.06
C VAL A 18 40.21 5.29 -24.23
N LEU A 19 40.21 6.47 -23.62
CA LEU A 19 41.33 7.03 -22.85
C LEU A 19 41.00 7.00 -21.34
N PRO A 20 41.49 6.01 -20.57
CA PRO A 20 41.22 5.95 -19.13
C PRO A 20 41.95 7.08 -18.40
N PHE A 21 41.22 7.88 -17.61
CA PHE A 21 41.81 8.94 -16.77
C PHE A 21 41.97 8.49 -15.32
N ASN A 22 40.91 7.93 -14.73
CA ASN A 22 40.95 7.29 -13.41
C ASN A 22 39.85 6.20 -13.30
N GLU A 23 39.67 5.61 -12.13
CA GLU A 23 38.67 4.55 -11.90
C GLU A 23 37.22 4.98 -12.17
N ASN A 24 36.93 6.28 -12.19
CA ASN A 24 35.59 6.84 -12.28
C ASN A 24 35.35 7.69 -13.53
N LEU A 25 36.37 7.99 -14.33
CA LEU A 25 36.28 8.86 -15.49
C LEU A 25 37.09 8.31 -16.66
N ILE A 26 36.43 8.21 -17.81
CA ILE A 26 37.01 7.78 -19.08
C ILE A 26 36.72 8.87 -20.11
N PHE A 27 37.72 9.22 -20.92
CA PHE A 27 37.53 10.07 -22.09
C PHE A 27 37.35 9.22 -23.33
N LEU A 28 36.47 9.67 -24.21
CA LEU A 28 36.22 9.12 -25.52
C LEU A 28 36.77 10.11 -26.54
N LYS A 29 37.63 9.66 -27.44
CA LYS A 29 38.22 10.52 -28.48
C LYS A 29 37.81 10.04 -29.86
N GLY A 30 37.23 10.96 -30.63
CA GLY A 30 36.86 10.76 -32.02
C GLY A 30 38.04 10.90 -32.98
N GLU A 31 37.85 10.43 -34.21
CA GLU A 31 38.88 10.42 -35.27
C GLU A 31 39.33 11.84 -35.66
N HIS A 32 38.49 12.86 -35.49
CA HIS A 32 38.79 14.25 -35.88
C HIS A 32 39.14 15.16 -34.69
N GLY A 33 39.51 14.56 -33.56
CA GLY A 33 39.94 15.30 -32.37
C GLY A 33 38.78 15.78 -31.49
N GLU A 34 37.56 15.27 -31.71
CA GLU A 34 36.45 15.43 -30.77
C GLU A 34 36.72 14.65 -29.48
N TYR A 35 36.20 15.16 -28.36
CA TYR A 35 36.25 14.45 -27.09
C TYR A 35 34.87 14.43 -26.43
N ASP A 36 34.56 13.32 -25.81
CA ASP A 36 33.47 13.16 -24.86
C ASP A 36 34.00 12.47 -23.60
N PHE A 37 33.20 12.36 -22.55
CA PHE A 37 33.61 11.69 -21.32
C PHE A 37 32.45 10.92 -20.71
N ILE A 38 32.80 9.85 -20.01
CA ILE A 38 31.84 9.02 -19.29
C ILE A 38 32.29 8.92 -17.84
N PHE A 39 31.38 9.28 -16.93
CA PHE A 39 31.55 8.96 -15.52
C PHE A 39 31.04 7.55 -15.22
N LYS A 40 31.84 6.80 -14.47
CA LYS A 40 31.43 5.51 -13.93
C LYS A 40 30.16 5.69 -13.12
N ASN A 41 29.16 4.87 -13.43
CA ASN A 41 27.85 4.92 -12.79
C ASN A 41 27.07 6.24 -12.96
N GLN A 42 27.37 7.03 -13.99
CA GLN A 42 26.47 8.12 -14.39
C GLN A 42 25.08 7.57 -14.72
N ARG A 43 24.06 8.39 -14.49
CA ARG A 43 22.65 8.07 -14.71
C ARG A 43 22.04 9.16 -15.59
N ASP A 44 21.15 8.75 -16.49
CA ASP A 44 20.44 9.67 -17.39
C ASP A 44 19.34 10.43 -16.65
N GLU A 45 18.76 9.80 -15.63
CA GLU A 45 17.71 10.37 -14.80
C GLU A 45 18.15 10.46 -13.34
N GLU A 46 17.72 11.53 -12.66
CA GLU A 46 17.90 11.69 -11.23
C GLU A 46 17.00 10.71 -10.44
N PHE A 47 17.47 10.26 -9.28
CA PHE A 47 16.66 9.43 -8.42
C PHE A 47 15.50 10.22 -7.80
N LYS A 48 14.28 9.74 -8.04
CA LYS A 48 13.07 10.29 -7.42
C LYS A 48 12.97 9.83 -5.96
N HIS A 49 13.44 10.68 -5.05
CA HIS A 49 13.39 10.40 -3.62
C HIS A 49 11.99 10.40 -3.01
N GLN A 50 11.02 10.99 -3.69
CA GLN A 50 9.69 11.27 -3.17
C GLN A 50 8.64 10.54 -4.01
N ILE A 51 8.70 9.20 -3.99
CA ILE A 51 7.81 8.37 -4.81
C ILE A 51 6.33 8.46 -4.37
N TYR A 52 6.08 8.99 -3.18
CA TYR A 52 4.75 9.19 -2.59
C TYR A 52 4.36 10.67 -2.50
N GLU A 53 5.07 11.56 -3.20
CA GLU A 53 4.69 12.97 -3.24
C GLU A 53 3.28 13.12 -3.81
N PRO A 54 2.43 13.98 -3.21
CA PRO A 54 2.75 14.90 -2.11
C PRO A 54 2.38 14.35 -0.72
N TYR A 55 1.95 13.10 -0.61
CA TYR A 55 1.25 12.55 0.56
C TYR A 55 2.18 12.12 1.71
N LEU A 56 3.37 11.62 1.40
CA LEU A 56 4.31 11.13 2.41
C LEU A 56 5.68 11.78 2.22
N LYS A 57 6.21 12.36 3.29
CA LYS A 57 7.58 12.86 3.32
C LYS A 57 8.54 11.67 3.36
N ARG A 58 9.71 11.80 2.73
CA ARG A 58 10.78 10.79 2.80
C ARG A 58 11.10 10.30 4.22
N SER A 59 11.08 11.19 5.22
CA SER A 59 11.34 10.84 6.63
C SER A 59 10.29 9.95 7.27
N ASP A 60 9.10 9.91 6.67
CA ASP A 60 7.93 9.20 7.18
C ASP A 60 7.70 7.86 6.47
N VAL A 61 8.52 7.51 5.48
CA VAL A 61 8.53 6.17 4.85
C VAL A 61 9.12 5.16 5.86
N PRO A 62 8.34 4.17 6.34
CA PRO A 62 8.84 3.17 7.27
C PRO A 62 9.87 2.24 6.62
N LYS A 63 10.77 1.66 7.44
CA LYS A 63 11.85 0.79 6.94
C LYS A 63 11.37 -0.52 6.29
N PHE A 64 10.15 -0.95 6.59
CA PHE A 64 9.57 -2.14 5.98
C PHE A 64 9.00 -1.87 4.58
N GLU A 65 8.96 -0.62 4.13
CA GLU A 65 8.44 -0.27 2.81
C GLU A 65 9.45 -0.68 1.71
N ASP A 66 9.24 -1.89 1.21
CA ASP A 66 10.15 -2.59 0.31
C ASP A 66 10.37 -1.87 -1.03
N GLU A 67 9.33 -1.23 -1.60
CA GLU A 67 9.41 -0.64 -2.93
C GLU A 67 10.40 0.53 -3.00
N TYR A 68 10.30 1.47 -2.06
CA TYR A 68 11.21 2.60 -1.95
C TYR A 68 12.65 2.13 -1.73
N HIS A 69 12.84 1.19 -0.82
CA HIS A 69 14.16 0.69 -0.46
C HIS A 69 14.81 -0.06 -1.61
N PHE A 70 14.05 -0.88 -2.35
CA PHE A 70 14.52 -1.55 -3.54
C PHE A 70 14.91 -0.55 -4.64
N LYS A 71 14.04 0.43 -4.95
CA LYS A 71 14.33 1.47 -5.95
C LYS A 71 15.60 2.24 -5.61
N ARG A 72 15.76 2.63 -4.34
CA ARG A 72 16.96 3.32 -3.86
C ARG A 72 18.21 2.45 -4.01
N TRP A 73 18.16 1.19 -3.56
CA TRP A 73 19.28 0.26 -3.68
C TRP A 73 19.67 0.03 -5.14
N PHE A 74 18.68 -0.21 -6.01
CA PHE A 74 18.91 -0.45 -7.43
C PHE A 74 19.53 0.78 -8.13
N TYR A 75 19.21 1.98 -7.69
CA TYR A 75 19.79 3.20 -8.24
C TYR A 75 21.23 3.45 -7.76
N PHE A 76 21.47 3.43 -6.45
CA PHE A 76 22.73 3.87 -5.85
C PHE A 76 23.77 2.75 -5.64
N GLU A 77 23.32 1.53 -5.38
CA GLU A 77 24.19 0.47 -4.86
C GLU A 77 24.41 -0.67 -5.86
N PHE A 78 23.45 -0.93 -6.75
CA PHE A 78 23.60 -1.93 -7.81
C PHE A 78 24.73 -1.57 -8.80
N LYS A 79 25.66 -2.50 -8.99
CA LYS A 79 26.88 -2.33 -9.82
C LYS A 79 26.84 -3.08 -11.15
N GLY A 80 25.72 -3.72 -11.51
CA GLY A 80 25.58 -4.47 -12.76
C GLY A 80 25.06 -3.63 -13.94
N ASN A 81 24.98 -4.25 -15.12
CA ASN A 81 24.31 -3.68 -16.28
C ASN A 81 22.79 -3.79 -16.10
N ARG A 82 22.14 -2.65 -15.84
CA ARG A 82 20.69 -2.59 -15.56
C ARG A 82 19.84 -3.03 -16.74
N GLN A 83 20.20 -2.62 -17.96
CA GLN A 83 19.45 -2.98 -19.16
C GLN A 83 19.53 -4.48 -19.42
N GLN A 84 20.71 -5.06 -19.26
CA GLN A 84 20.89 -6.50 -19.35
C GLN A 84 20.10 -7.23 -18.26
N GLN A 85 20.13 -6.74 -17.02
CA GLN A 85 19.41 -7.36 -15.91
C GLN A 85 17.89 -7.31 -16.11
N LEU A 86 17.35 -6.19 -16.60
CA LEU A 86 15.93 -6.06 -16.96
C LEU A 86 15.53 -7.10 -18.00
N HIS A 87 16.33 -7.21 -19.08
CA HIS A 87 16.08 -8.18 -20.13
C HIS A 87 16.18 -9.63 -19.63
N GLN A 88 17.15 -9.94 -18.77
CA GLN A 88 17.31 -11.27 -18.17
C GLN A 88 16.13 -11.64 -17.27
N ALA A 89 15.71 -10.73 -16.39
CA ALA A 89 14.57 -10.96 -15.49
C ALA A 89 13.26 -11.20 -16.26
N GLU A 90 13.04 -10.44 -17.35
CA GLU A 90 11.88 -10.63 -18.23
C GLU A 90 11.95 -11.95 -19.01
N ASN A 91 13.11 -12.30 -19.56
CA ASN A 91 13.28 -13.59 -20.25
C ASN A 91 13.05 -14.78 -19.31
N GLU A 92 13.62 -14.75 -18.10
CA GLU A 92 13.44 -15.80 -17.09
C GLU A 92 11.97 -15.98 -16.71
N TYR A 93 11.21 -14.90 -16.62
CA TYR A 93 9.76 -14.95 -16.39
C TYR A 93 9.02 -15.69 -17.51
N TYR A 94 9.26 -15.34 -18.77
CA TYR A 94 8.61 -16.03 -19.88
C TYR A 94 9.10 -17.48 -20.05
N CYS A 95 10.39 -17.74 -19.83
CA CYS A 95 10.96 -19.09 -19.87
C CYS A 95 10.42 -20.00 -18.74
N SER A 96 10.03 -19.45 -17.60
CA SER A 96 9.43 -20.20 -16.49
C SER A 96 7.91 -20.43 -16.64
N GLY A 97 7.33 -20.07 -17.78
CA GLY A 97 5.91 -20.28 -18.09
C GLY A 97 5.01 -19.08 -17.74
N GLY A 98 5.59 -17.95 -17.37
CA GLY A 98 4.88 -16.68 -17.24
C GLY A 98 4.28 -16.23 -18.58
N ASN A 99 3.16 -15.52 -18.53
CA ASN A 99 2.51 -14.97 -19.72
C ASN A 99 2.06 -13.52 -19.47
N THR A 100 1.46 -12.90 -20.49
CA THR A 100 1.05 -11.50 -20.45
C THR A 100 -0.12 -11.22 -19.52
N HIS A 101 -0.98 -12.21 -19.23
CA HIS A 101 -2.15 -12.03 -18.36
C HIS A 101 -1.76 -11.96 -16.88
N ASN A 102 -0.67 -12.61 -16.49
CA ASN A 102 -0.16 -12.63 -15.12
C ASN A 102 1.16 -11.85 -14.95
N TYR A 103 1.49 -10.98 -15.92
CA TYR A 103 2.73 -10.21 -15.90
C TYR A 103 2.74 -9.25 -14.70
N PRO A 104 3.64 -9.44 -13.72
CA PRO A 104 3.62 -8.68 -12.47
C PRO A 104 4.21 -7.27 -12.62
N GLY A 105 4.72 -6.93 -13.81
CA GLY A 105 5.46 -5.69 -14.05
C GLY A 105 6.97 -5.88 -13.92
N ILE A 106 7.72 -5.08 -14.67
CA ILE A 106 9.18 -5.23 -14.78
C ILE A 106 9.91 -4.98 -13.46
N GLU A 107 9.43 -4.05 -12.64
CA GLU A 107 10.06 -3.72 -11.35
C GLU A 107 10.01 -4.92 -10.39
N GLU A 108 8.89 -5.64 -10.36
CA GLU A 108 8.70 -6.81 -9.50
C GLU A 108 9.54 -8.00 -9.98
N LEU A 109 9.61 -8.22 -11.30
CA LEU A 109 10.51 -9.24 -11.87
C LEU A 109 11.98 -8.95 -11.55
N LEU A 110 12.38 -7.69 -11.73
CA LEU A 110 13.73 -7.24 -11.43
C LEU A 110 14.05 -7.46 -9.94
N LYS A 111 13.14 -7.07 -9.04
CA LYS A 111 13.30 -7.27 -7.59
C LYS A 111 13.46 -8.74 -7.23
N ARG A 112 12.65 -9.63 -7.81
CA ARG A 112 12.77 -11.08 -7.60
C ARG A 112 14.13 -11.61 -8.06
N SER A 113 14.57 -11.21 -9.26
CA SER A 113 15.86 -11.66 -9.82
C SER A 113 17.06 -11.20 -8.98
N LEU A 114 16.96 -10.02 -8.36
CA LEU A 114 18.03 -9.40 -7.57
C LEU A 114 17.88 -9.60 -6.06
N TYR A 115 16.89 -10.36 -5.61
CA TYR A 115 16.52 -10.41 -4.20
C TYR A 115 17.67 -10.89 -3.32
N SER A 116 18.47 -11.86 -3.77
CA SER A 116 19.61 -12.35 -2.98
C SER A 116 20.67 -11.29 -2.68
N ASP A 117 20.86 -10.33 -3.58
CA ASP A 117 21.80 -9.22 -3.38
C ASP A 117 21.17 -8.06 -2.64
N TYR A 118 19.93 -7.74 -2.98
CA TYR A 118 19.15 -6.73 -2.29
C TYR A 118 18.94 -7.07 -0.81
N ALA A 119 18.57 -8.31 -0.50
CA ALA A 119 18.29 -8.78 0.87
C ALA A 119 19.47 -8.60 1.84
N LYS A 120 20.72 -8.59 1.34
CA LYS A 120 21.92 -8.34 2.15
C LYS A 120 21.99 -6.91 2.69
N THR A 121 21.22 -5.99 2.10
CA THR A 121 21.15 -4.57 2.49
C THR A 121 19.97 -4.27 3.41
N LEU A 122 19.04 -5.21 3.55
CA LEU A 122 17.87 -5.06 4.40
C LEU A 122 18.26 -5.07 5.88
N ILE A 123 17.65 -4.15 6.63
CA ILE A 123 17.81 -4.07 8.08
C ILE A 123 16.98 -5.19 8.72
N ASP A 124 17.53 -5.85 9.73
CA ASP A 124 16.76 -6.80 10.55
C ASP A 124 15.67 -6.04 11.32
N LEU A 125 14.42 -6.26 10.95
CA LEU A 125 13.26 -5.62 11.57
C LEU A 125 12.80 -6.34 12.86
N ARG A 126 13.43 -7.47 13.22
CA ARG A 126 13.10 -8.19 14.46
C ARG A 126 13.55 -7.41 15.67
N SER A 127 12.74 -7.47 16.72
CA SER A 127 13.00 -6.81 17.99
C SER A 127 13.08 -7.81 19.13
N SER A 128 13.94 -7.58 20.11
CA SER A 128 13.94 -8.33 21.38
C SER A 128 13.07 -7.66 22.45
N ILE A 129 12.45 -6.51 22.15
CA ILE A 129 11.61 -5.75 23.07
C ILE A 129 10.19 -6.31 23.00
N GLU A 130 9.61 -6.67 24.14
CA GLU A 130 8.19 -7.01 24.25
C GLU A 130 7.40 -5.77 24.70
N LEU A 131 6.53 -5.26 23.83
CA LEU A 131 5.64 -4.16 24.18
C LEU A 131 4.46 -4.66 25.04
N PRO A 132 4.07 -3.95 26.11
CA PRO A 132 3.08 -4.44 27.07
C PRO A 132 1.66 -4.59 26.47
N ASN A 133 1.30 -3.78 25.48
CA ASN A 133 -0.03 -3.78 24.86
C ASN A 133 -0.10 -4.64 23.58
N PHE A 134 0.91 -5.49 23.36
CA PHE A 134 0.97 -6.39 22.20
C PHE A 134 0.80 -7.84 22.66
N GLN A 135 0.00 -8.61 21.93
CA GLN A 135 -0.18 -10.04 22.16
C GLN A 135 0.92 -10.82 21.44
N LYS A 136 1.54 -11.75 22.18
CA LYS A 136 2.55 -12.66 21.65
C LYS A 136 1.87 -13.87 21.02
N ILE A 137 2.06 -14.06 19.72
CA ILE A 137 1.42 -15.11 18.93
C ILE A 137 2.49 -15.89 18.18
N LYS A 138 2.50 -17.21 18.35
CA LYS A 138 3.36 -18.11 17.59
C LYS A 138 2.59 -18.60 16.37
N LEU A 139 3.13 -18.31 15.19
CA LEU A 139 2.56 -18.75 13.92
C LEU A 139 2.97 -20.19 13.57
N GLU A 140 2.23 -20.83 12.67
CA GLU A 140 2.47 -22.18 12.16
C GLU A 140 3.84 -22.31 11.50
N ASN A 141 4.28 -21.26 10.78
CA ASN A 141 5.61 -21.19 10.16
C ASN A 141 6.76 -21.04 11.18
N GLY A 142 6.45 -21.00 12.49
CA GLY A 142 7.41 -20.92 13.59
C GLY A 142 7.77 -19.49 14.01
N LYS A 143 7.35 -18.45 13.27
CA LYS A 143 7.57 -17.05 13.67
C LYS A 143 6.83 -16.73 14.97
N CYS A 144 7.43 -15.88 15.79
CA CYS A 144 6.77 -15.32 16.97
C CYS A 144 6.47 -13.85 16.70
N LEU A 145 5.20 -13.50 16.49
CA LEU A 145 4.77 -12.12 16.31
C LEU A 145 4.32 -11.51 17.62
N MET A 146 4.61 -10.23 17.80
CA MET A 146 3.95 -9.36 18.74
C MET A 146 2.94 -8.54 17.93
N VAL A 147 1.65 -8.59 18.29
CA VAL A 147 0.56 -7.94 17.53
C VAL A 147 -0.23 -7.03 18.46
N SER A 148 -0.40 -5.77 18.10
CA SER A 148 -1.23 -4.80 18.86
C SER A 148 -2.71 -5.14 18.73
N ASP A 149 -3.57 -4.56 19.55
CA ASP A 149 -4.98 -4.42 19.16
C ASP A 149 -5.16 -3.42 18.01
N LEU A 150 -6.39 -3.27 17.50
CA LEU A 150 -6.72 -2.22 16.55
C LEU A 150 -6.33 -0.86 17.11
N ILE A 151 -5.62 -0.07 16.31
CA ILE A 151 -5.26 1.29 16.71
C ILE A 151 -6.53 2.13 16.84
N THR A 152 -6.67 2.81 17.96
CA THR A 152 -7.89 3.53 18.33
C THR A 152 -7.87 5.00 17.90
N ILE A 153 -9.03 5.65 17.92
CA ILE A 153 -9.14 7.10 17.73
C ILE A 153 -8.35 7.84 18.81
N GLU A 154 -8.30 7.32 20.04
CA GLU A 154 -7.49 7.87 21.14
C GLU A 154 -5.98 7.80 20.84
N ASP A 155 -5.47 6.66 20.37
CA ASP A 155 -4.07 6.51 19.97
C ASP A 155 -3.70 7.52 18.86
N PHE A 156 -4.62 7.71 17.91
CA PHE A 156 -4.42 8.68 16.84
C PHE A 156 -4.41 10.12 17.36
N LYS A 157 -5.29 10.47 18.31
CA LYS A 157 -5.27 11.79 18.97
C LYS A 157 -3.93 12.04 19.68
N GLU A 158 -3.35 11.05 20.34
CA GLU A 158 -2.02 11.16 20.94
C GLU A 158 -0.94 11.47 19.87
N PHE A 159 -0.98 10.76 18.75
CA PHE A 159 -0.10 11.02 17.61
C PHE A 159 -0.25 12.46 17.07
N LEU A 160 -1.48 12.95 16.92
CA LEU A 160 -1.76 14.30 16.43
C LEU A 160 -1.19 15.37 17.37
N ILE A 161 -1.35 15.20 18.70
CA ILE A 161 -0.79 16.11 19.71
C ILE A 161 0.74 16.11 19.66
N ALA A 162 1.35 14.93 19.49
CA ALA A 162 2.81 14.79 19.42
C ALA A 162 3.41 15.25 18.09
N ASN A 163 2.60 15.44 17.04
CA ASN A 163 3.06 15.70 15.68
C ASN A 163 2.24 16.78 14.97
N SER A 164 2.16 17.98 15.55
CA SER A 164 1.39 19.11 15.01
C SER A 164 1.75 19.48 13.56
N SER A 165 3.03 19.38 13.18
CA SER A 165 3.50 19.68 11.82
C SER A 165 2.91 18.75 10.74
N TYR A 166 2.45 17.55 11.13
CA TYR A 166 1.74 16.64 10.22
C TYR A 166 0.34 17.16 9.92
N LEU A 167 -0.39 17.68 10.92
CA LEU A 167 -1.74 18.23 10.73
C LEU A 167 -1.75 19.40 9.75
N GLU A 168 -0.83 20.35 9.94
CA GLU A 168 -0.70 21.51 9.06
C GLU A 168 -0.43 21.08 7.62
N GLY A 169 0.54 20.20 7.41
CA GLY A 169 0.87 19.67 6.08
C GLY A 169 -0.30 18.92 5.44
N ARG A 170 -1.04 18.12 6.21
CA ARG A 170 -2.20 17.37 5.70
C ARG A 170 -3.36 18.31 5.33
N ALA A 171 -3.64 19.33 6.14
CA ALA A 171 -4.69 20.31 5.84
C ALA A 171 -4.43 21.03 4.52
N GLU A 172 -3.19 21.46 4.28
CA GLU A 172 -2.81 22.08 3.01
C GLU A 172 -3.01 21.14 1.80
N LEU A 173 -2.71 19.84 1.95
CA LEU A 173 -2.92 18.86 0.89
C LEU A 173 -4.40 18.64 0.60
N PHE A 174 -5.21 18.57 1.65
CA PHE A 174 -6.65 18.44 1.54
C PHE A 174 -7.25 19.61 0.75
N GLU A 175 -6.87 20.85 1.11
CA GLU A 175 -7.33 22.07 0.42
C GLU A 175 -6.86 22.15 -1.04
N LYS A 176 -5.61 21.79 -1.33
CA LYS A 176 -5.01 21.96 -2.66
C LYS A 176 -5.41 20.87 -3.66
N LYS A 177 -5.67 19.64 -3.22
CA LYS A 177 -5.79 18.47 -4.12
C LYS A 177 -7.10 17.69 -4.07
N CYS A 178 -8.01 17.93 -3.10
CA CYS A 178 -9.31 17.25 -2.99
C CYS A 178 -9.29 15.70 -3.11
N SER A 179 -8.14 15.04 -2.97
CA SER A 179 -8.02 13.59 -3.18
C SER A 179 -7.96 12.78 -1.89
N LEU A 180 -7.66 13.42 -0.75
CA LEU A 180 -7.61 12.77 0.55
C LEU A 180 -8.95 12.84 1.25
N ASP A 181 -9.35 11.73 1.87
CA ASP A 181 -10.52 11.73 2.75
C ASP A 181 -10.30 12.63 3.99
N ASN A 182 -11.37 13.33 4.38
CA ASN A 182 -11.46 14.12 5.60
C ASN A 182 -11.49 13.17 6.82
N LEU A 183 -10.36 13.11 7.54
CA LEU A 183 -10.19 12.23 8.69
C LEU A 183 -11.14 12.55 9.85
N GLU A 184 -11.54 13.80 10.02
CA GLU A 184 -12.52 14.17 11.05
C GLU A 184 -13.87 13.53 10.76
N SER A 185 -14.30 13.55 9.49
CA SER A 185 -15.60 13.00 9.10
C SER A 185 -15.74 11.49 9.32
N VAL A 186 -14.62 10.75 9.32
CA VAL A 186 -14.61 9.29 9.51
C VAL A 186 -14.16 8.86 10.90
N ASN A 187 -13.76 9.79 11.77
CA ASN A 187 -13.30 9.51 13.13
C ASN A 187 -13.98 10.41 14.19
N ALA A 188 -15.17 10.93 13.87
CA ALA A 188 -15.99 11.77 14.75
C ALA A 188 -16.84 10.97 15.76
N ASP A 189 -16.53 9.68 15.97
CA ASP A 189 -17.20 8.85 16.95
C ASP A 189 -16.96 9.38 18.38
N GLU A 190 -18.01 9.38 19.20
CA GLU A 190 -17.94 9.83 20.60
C GLU A 190 -17.07 8.88 21.45
N ASP A 191 -17.18 7.57 21.19
CA ASP A 191 -16.35 6.54 21.80
C ASP A 191 -14.98 6.49 21.10
N THR A 192 -13.96 7.07 21.74
CA THR A 192 -12.60 7.13 21.20
C THR A 192 -11.83 5.82 21.32
N THR A 193 -12.38 4.82 22.03
CA THR A 193 -11.78 3.48 22.11
C THR A 193 -12.03 2.65 20.86
N LEU A 194 -12.91 3.13 19.97
CA LEU A 194 -13.16 2.51 18.68
C LEU A 194 -11.96 2.66 17.73
N PRO A 195 -11.81 1.75 16.75
CA PRO A 195 -10.71 1.81 15.80
C PRO A 195 -10.71 3.09 14.96
N VAL A 196 -9.53 3.67 14.76
CA VAL A 196 -9.36 4.79 13.83
C VAL A 196 -9.41 4.30 12.38
N SER A 197 -9.99 5.10 11.49
CA SER A 197 -10.00 4.89 10.05
C SER A 197 -9.11 5.92 9.36
N LEU A 198 -8.07 5.46 8.68
CA LEU A 198 -7.02 6.31 8.09
C LEU A 198 -6.74 5.93 6.63
N THR A 199 -6.20 6.87 5.85
CA THR A 199 -5.62 6.56 4.53
C THR A 199 -4.30 5.81 4.72
N TRP A 200 -3.85 5.06 3.71
CA TRP A 200 -2.60 4.31 3.83
C TRP A 200 -1.40 5.23 4.13
N TYR A 201 -1.35 6.42 3.54
CA TYR A 201 -0.28 7.41 3.78
C TYR A 201 -0.25 7.89 5.24
N ASP A 202 -1.42 8.06 5.86
CA ASP A 202 -1.52 8.43 7.27
C ASP A 202 -1.05 7.31 8.19
N VAL A 203 -1.40 6.07 7.84
CA VAL A 203 -0.93 4.87 8.54
C VAL A 203 0.60 4.78 8.48
N MET A 204 1.22 5.02 7.32
CA MET A 204 2.70 5.03 7.22
C MET A 204 3.32 6.09 8.11
N THR A 205 2.76 7.30 8.13
CA THR A 205 3.24 8.39 8.99
C THR A 205 3.09 8.04 10.47
N PHE A 206 1.95 7.45 10.85
CA PHE A 206 1.72 6.98 12.22
C PHE A 206 2.72 5.90 12.62
N ILE A 207 2.95 4.89 11.77
CA ILE A 207 3.93 3.83 12.04
C ILE A 207 5.34 4.41 12.20
N SER A 208 5.74 5.34 11.33
CA SER A 208 7.05 5.97 11.42
C SER A 208 7.24 6.73 12.74
N TRP A 209 6.22 7.46 13.21
CA TRP A 209 6.23 8.07 14.54
C TRP A 209 6.27 7.03 15.67
N PHE A 210 5.42 5.99 15.58
CA PHE A 210 5.33 4.95 16.59
C PHE A 210 6.67 4.21 16.75
N ASN A 211 7.34 3.90 15.64
CA ASN A 211 8.64 3.26 15.61
C ASN A 211 9.72 4.13 16.28
N ARG A 212 9.73 5.45 16.00
CA ARG A 212 10.64 6.39 16.66
C ARG A 212 10.39 6.48 18.17
N LYS A 213 9.13 6.56 18.57
CA LYS A 213 8.70 6.65 19.99
C LYS A 213 9.11 5.41 20.78
N ASN A 214 8.86 4.22 20.23
CA ASN A 214 9.04 2.95 20.92
C ASN A 214 10.39 2.26 20.64
N LYS A 215 11.20 2.80 19.71
CA LYS A 215 12.49 2.25 19.28
C LYS A 215 12.38 0.80 18.78
N ILE A 216 11.32 0.49 18.05
CA ILE A 216 11.09 -0.79 17.38
C ILE A 216 10.65 -0.55 15.95
N GLU A 217 10.79 -1.54 15.07
CA GLU A 217 10.33 -1.46 13.69
C GLU A 217 9.03 -2.25 13.52
N THR A 218 7.90 -1.61 13.80
CA THR A 218 6.59 -2.19 13.50
C THR A 218 6.22 -2.05 12.04
N ARG A 219 5.31 -2.93 11.60
CA ARG A 219 4.71 -2.99 10.27
C ARG A 219 3.26 -3.46 10.37
N LEU A 220 2.57 -3.43 9.23
CA LEU A 220 1.27 -4.06 9.09
C LEU A 220 1.42 -5.59 8.95
N LEU A 221 0.33 -6.33 9.21
CA LEU A 221 0.26 -7.77 8.95
C LEU A 221 0.29 -8.05 7.44
N THR A 222 0.84 -9.18 7.04
CA THR A 222 0.57 -9.74 5.70
C THR A 222 -0.81 -10.40 5.66
N TYR A 223 -1.32 -10.72 4.47
CA TYR A 223 -2.59 -11.46 4.36
C TYR A 223 -2.55 -12.80 5.10
N ASP A 224 -1.48 -13.59 4.91
CA ASP A 224 -1.34 -14.90 5.54
C ASP A 224 -1.28 -14.78 7.07
N GLU A 225 -0.53 -13.80 7.57
CA GLU A 225 -0.45 -13.52 9.00
C GLU A 225 -1.82 -13.09 9.55
N PHE A 226 -2.52 -12.19 8.84
CA PHE A 226 -3.88 -11.76 9.21
C PHE A 226 -4.85 -12.94 9.26
N PHE A 227 -4.85 -13.77 8.21
CA PHE A 227 -5.71 -14.95 8.11
C PHE A 227 -5.50 -15.88 9.31
N GLU A 228 -4.24 -16.17 9.64
CA GLU A 228 -3.89 -17.06 10.74
C GLU A 228 -4.29 -16.50 12.11
N VAL A 229 -4.08 -15.20 12.36
CA VAL A 229 -4.38 -14.58 13.68
C VAL A 229 -5.85 -14.19 13.86
N SER A 230 -6.59 -13.99 12.77
CA SER A 230 -8.00 -13.58 12.81
C SER A 230 -8.97 -14.74 13.14
N PRO A 231 -10.14 -14.47 13.74
CA PRO A 231 -11.17 -15.49 14.02
C PRO A 231 -11.95 -15.92 12.77
N PHE A 232 -11.71 -15.29 11.63
CA PHE A 232 -12.48 -15.51 10.42
C PHE A 232 -11.88 -16.66 9.61
N TYR A 233 -12.74 -17.37 8.92
CA TYR A 233 -12.39 -18.42 7.98
C TYR A 233 -13.02 -18.08 6.65
N GLN A 234 -12.33 -18.39 5.55
CA GLN A 234 -12.94 -18.28 4.23
C GLN A 234 -14.10 -19.28 4.21
N THR A 235 -15.33 -18.76 4.13
CA THR A 235 -16.45 -19.61 3.73
C THR A 235 -16.19 -19.99 2.29
N ILE A 236 -15.83 -21.25 2.05
CA ILE A 236 -15.90 -21.84 0.72
C ILE A 236 -17.40 -21.91 0.41
N ASP A 237 -17.97 -20.80 -0.10
CA ASP A 237 -19.31 -20.83 -0.64
C ASP A 237 -19.26 -21.64 -1.93
N ASP A 238 -19.53 -22.94 -1.79
CA ASP A 238 -19.99 -23.79 -2.87
C ASP A 238 -21.17 -23.07 -3.56
N HIS A 239 -20.93 -22.56 -4.77
CA HIS A 239 -21.96 -22.18 -5.74
C HIS A 239 -22.83 -20.94 -5.47
N SER A 240 -22.27 -19.80 -5.05
CA SER A 240 -22.93 -18.50 -5.32
C SER A 240 -22.08 -17.65 -6.27
N GLY A 241 -22.51 -17.61 -7.53
CA GLY A 241 -21.79 -16.97 -8.63
C GLY A 241 -21.39 -15.52 -8.38
N LEU A 242 -20.25 -15.16 -8.97
CA LEU A 242 -19.83 -13.83 -9.39
C LEU A 242 -20.92 -12.74 -9.24
N SER A 243 -20.91 -12.05 -8.10
CA SER A 243 -21.62 -10.78 -7.93
C SER A 243 -20.84 -9.70 -8.70
N PHE A 244 -21.25 -9.47 -9.94
CA PHE A 244 -20.84 -8.31 -10.72
C PHE A 244 -21.53 -7.08 -10.13
N TYR A 245 -20.75 -6.08 -9.68
CA TYR A 245 -21.30 -4.77 -9.36
C TYR A 245 -21.86 -4.14 -10.65
N THR A 246 -23.18 -4.09 -10.77
CA THR A 246 -23.88 -3.30 -11.78
C THR A 246 -24.61 -2.19 -11.02
N PRO A 247 -24.36 -0.90 -11.31
CA PRO A 247 -25.10 0.17 -10.66
C PRO A 247 -26.61 0.01 -10.91
N PRO A 248 -27.47 0.33 -9.92
CA PRO A 248 -28.89 0.03 -10.01
C PRO A 248 -29.55 0.80 -11.17
N ILE A 249 -30.27 0.08 -12.01
CA ILE A 249 -30.98 0.69 -13.14
C ILE A 249 -32.26 1.33 -12.61
N LYS A 250 -32.33 2.67 -12.65
CA LYS A 250 -33.52 3.44 -12.29
C LYS A 250 -34.63 3.15 -13.30
N LYS A 251 -35.78 2.66 -12.83
CA LYS A 251 -36.97 2.45 -13.67
C LYS A 251 -38.17 3.18 -13.08
N ILE A 252 -38.75 4.07 -13.88
CA ILE A 252 -39.99 4.77 -13.55
C ILE A 252 -41.14 4.00 -14.19
N PHE A 253 -42.06 3.48 -13.38
CA PHE A 253 -43.28 2.83 -13.87
C PHE A 253 -44.50 3.44 -13.17
N LYS A 254 -45.44 3.98 -13.95
CA LYS A 254 -46.65 4.66 -13.47
C LYS A 254 -46.39 5.73 -12.39
N GLY A 255 -45.34 6.54 -12.58
CA GLY A 255 -45.00 7.64 -11.67
C GLY A 255 -44.39 7.22 -10.33
N LYS A 256 -44.13 5.92 -10.10
CA LYS A 256 -43.35 5.43 -8.97
C LYS A 256 -41.95 5.05 -9.44
N GLU A 257 -40.95 5.52 -8.71
CA GLU A 257 -39.55 5.15 -8.91
C GLU A 257 -39.28 3.79 -8.27
N SER A 258 -38.58 2.91 -8.99
CA SER A 258 -38.13 1.61 -8.49
C SER A 258 -36.76 1.28 -9.07
N PHE A 259 -35.96 0.50 -8.36
CA PHE A 259 -34.64 0.02 -8.79
C PHE A 259 -34.72 -1.48 -9.04
N ILE A 260 -34.12 -1.97 -10.13
CA ILE A 260 -34.04 -3.40 -10.46
C ILE A 260 -32.56 -3.80 -10.47
N GLY A 261 -32.19 -4.88 -9.77
CA GLY A 261 -30.82 -5.43 -9.83
C GLY A 261 -30.32 -6.19 -8.59
N GLN A 262 -30.98 -6.07 -7.44
CA GLN A 262 -30.75 -6.93 -6.28
C GLN A 262 -32.08 -7.18 -5.54
N PRO A 263 -32.21 -8.30 -4.80
CA PRO A 263 -33.08 -8.31 -3.62
C PRO A 263 -32.68 -7.13 -2.75
N ASN A 264 -33.59 -6.58 -1.95
CA ASN A 264 -33.21 -5.70 -0.85
C ASN A 264 -32.37 -6.49 0.19
N GLU A 265 -31.14 -6.89 -0.13
CA GLU A 265 -30.08 -6.68 0.84
C GLU A 265 -30.07 -5.17 0.99
N GLU A 266 -30.80 -4.66 1.99
CA GLU A 266 -30.57 -3.33 2.50
C GLU A 266 -29.06 -3.11 2.55
N PHE A 267 -28.58 -1.90 2.29
CA PHE A 267 -27.21 -1.54 2.63
C PHE A 267 -27.03 -1.76 4.13
N GLU A 268 -26.80 -3.00 4.54
CA GLU A 268 -26.73 -3.42 5.92
C GLU A 268 -25.28 -3.11 6.29
N TYR A 269 -25.05 -1.82 6.51
CA TYR A 269 -23.89 -1.32 7.19
C TYR A 269 -23.98 -1.84 8.63
N ASN A 270 -23.66 -3.11 8.81
CA ASN A 270 -24.02 -3.87 10.00
C ASN A 270 -23.41 -3.29 11.29
N CYS A 271 -22.40 -2.42 11.17
CA CYS A 271 -21.81 -1.66 12.26
C CYS A 271 -21.52 -0.19 11.92
N LEU A 272 -21.95 0.34 10.77
CA LEU A 272 -21.66 1.72 10.34
C LEU A 272 -22.93 2.47 9.95
N SER A 273 -22.91 3.78 10.04
CA SER A 273 -23.99 4.64 9.52
C SER A 273 -23.45 5.96 9.05
N PHE A 274 -24.12 6.53 8.05
CA PHE A 274 -23.85 7.88 7.60
C PHE A 274 -24.69 8.89 8.38
N TYR A 275 -24.09 10.04 8.67
CA TYR A 275 -24.72 11.16 9.35
C TYR A 275 -24.41 12.44 8.57
N ASP A 276 -25.38 13.33 8.41
CA ASP A 276 -25.12 14.62 7.79
C ASP A 276 -24.33 15.56 8.73
N GLU A 277 -24.02 16.77 8.26
CA GLU A 277 -23.31 17.80 9.02
C GLU A 277 -24.03 18.21 10.31
N SER A 278 -25.35 18.04 10.37
CA SER A 278 -26.16 18.35 11.56
C SER A 278 -26.22 17.18 12.55
N GLY A 279 -25.58 16.05 12.23
CA GLY A 279 -25.60 14.83 13.04
C GLY A 279 -26.87 14.01 12.88
N VAL A 280 -27.68 14.26 11.84
CA VAL A 280 -28.87 13.46 11.56
C VAL A 280 -28.47 12.24 10.74
N LYS A 281 -28.90 11.06 11.21
CA LYS A 281 -28.63 9.78 10.55
C LYS A 281 -29.28 9.74 9.17
N ILE A 282 -28.48 9.43 8.15
CA ILE A 282 -28.92 9.22 6.78
C ILE A 282 -29.33 7.74 6.65
N ILE A 283 -30.55 7.50 6.15
CA ILE A 283 -31.05 6.14 5.93
C ILE A 283 -30.48 5.62 4.61
N GLY A 284 -29.66 4.56 4.68
CA GLY A 284 -29.04 3.94 3.52
C GLY A 284 -27.74 4.63 3.09
N HIS A 285 -27.42 4.54 1.79
CA HIS A 285 -26.24 5.23 1.24
C HIS A 285 -26.56 6.71 0.95
N PRO A 286 -25.63 7.65 1.20
CA PRO A 286 -25.80 9.04 0.83
C PRO A 286 -26.11 9.18 -0.68
N PRO A 287 -26.92 10.18 -1.07
CA PRO A 287 -27.14 10.44 -2.49
C PRO A 287 -25.83 10.85 -3.17
N TYR A 288 -25.73 10.65 -4.49
CA TYR A 288 -24.61 11.18 -5.26
C TYR A 288 -24.53 12.70 -5.11
N MET A 289 -23.34 13.19 -4.78
CA MET A 289 -23.06 14.61 -4.55
C MET A 289 -21.60 14.92 -4.89
N GLU A 290 -21.30 16.21 -4.97
CA GLU A 290 -19.94 16.70 -5.16
C GLU A 290 -19.02 16.27 -4.01
N GLU A 291 -17.76 15.99 -4.34
CA GLU A 291 -16.75 15.47 -3.40
C GLU A 291 -16.65 16.33 -2.14
N HIS A 292 -16.58 17.66 -2.29
CA HIS A 292 -16.49 18.58 -1.17
C HIS A 292 -17.70 18.52 -0.21
N THR A 293 -18.89 18.14 -0.70
CA THR A 293 -20.09 17.95 0.11
C THR A 293 -20.05 16.58 0.78
N PHE A 294 -19.66 15.54 0.03
CA PHE A 294 -19.51 14.18 0.57
C PHE A 294 -18.49 14.11 1.71
N GLN A 295 -17.40 14.87 1.63
CA GLN A 295 -16.38 14.94 2.67
C GLN A 295 -16.87 15.53 3.99
N LYS A 296 -18.03 16.20 4.02
CA LYS A 296 -18.64 16.72 5.24
C LYS A 296 -19.61 15.74 5.91
N ILE A 297 -20.13 14.76 5.16
CA ILE A 297 -20.93 13.66 5.71
C ILE A 297 -20.05 12.84 6.62
N GLN A 298 -20.54 12.47 7.79
CA GLN A 298 -19.82 11.67 8.75
C GLN A 298 -20.14 10.18 8.57
N LEU A 299 -19.13 9.33 8.70
CA LEU A 299 -19.29 7.88 8.75
C LEU A 299 -18.92 7.43 10.16
N ARG A 300 -19.90 6.97 10.93
CA ARG A 300 -19.73 6.60 12.35
C ARG A 300 -20.04 5.13 12.57
N PHE A 301 -19.51 4.58 13.66
CA PHE A 301 -19.89 3.29 14.19
C PHE A 301 -21.20 3.39 14.97
N ASP A 302 -22.05 2.37 14.88
CA ASP A 302 -23.27 2.26 15.68
C ASP A 302 -23.24 0.97 16.53
N ASN A 303 -23.51 -0.18 15.91
CA ASN A 303 -23.68 -1.46 16.60
C ASN A 303 -22.46 -2.38 16.38
N VAL A 304 -21.31 -1.98 16.90
CA VAL A 304 -20.06 -2.73 16.72
C VAL A 304 -20.14 -4.08 17.45
N LYS A 305 -20.05 -5.16 16.68
CA LYS A 305 -19.87 -6.52 17.20
C LYS A 305 -18.40 -6.89 17.12
N LEU A 306 -17.86 -7.38 18.24
CA LEU A 306 -16.48 -7.79 18.34
C LEU A 306 -16.37 -9.31 18.49
N LEU A 307 -15.40 -9.89 17.79
CA LEU A 307 -14.93 -11.25 17.99
C LEU A 307 -13.54 -11.20 18.61
N GLU A 308 -13.18 -12.23 19.35
CA GLU A 308 -11.87 -12.34 20.00
C GLU A 308 -11.17 -13.63 19.59
N LYS A 309 -9.90 -13.53 19.22
CA LYS A 309 -8.98 -14.68 19.04
C LYS A 309 -7.59 -14.23 19.45
N HIS A 310 -6.83 -15.11 20.12
CA HIS A 310 -5.51 -14.75 20.67
C HIS A 310 -5.50 -13.49 21.55
N ARG A 311 -6.60 -13.19 22.25
CA ARG A 311 -6.81 -11.94 23.02
C ARG A 311 -6.79 -10.67 22.19
N LEU A 312 -6.94 -10.79 20.88
CA LEU A 312 -7.06 -9.69 19.93
C LEU A 312 -8.53 -9.53 19.55
N LYS A 313 -9.00 -8.28 19.55
CA LYS A 313 -10.37 -7.94 19.15
C LYS A 313 -10.46 -7.61 17.67
N TYR A 314 -11.49 -8.12 17.01
CA TYR A 314 -11.79 -7.92 15.59
C TYR A 314 -13.25 -7.47 15.42
N ILE A 315 -13.51 -6.56 14.49
CA ILE A 315 -14.87 -6.16 14.15
C ILE A 315 -15.52 -7.22 13.25
N ASP A 316 -16.67 -7.77 13.65
CA ASP A 316 -17.49 -8.67 12.84
C ASP A 316 -18.30 -7.90 11.79
N SER A 317 -17.61 -7.41 10.76
CA SER A 317 -18.23 -6.62 9.70
C SER A 317 -17.60 -6.86 8.33
N LYS A 318 -18.43 -6.80 7.29
CA LYS A 318 -18.00 -6.72 5.88
C LYS A 318 -17.67 -5.27 5.47
N ASN A 319 -18.06 -4.29 6.28
CA ASN A 319 -17.86 -2.85 6.06
C ASN A 319 -16.66 -2.30 6.83
N PHE A 320 -16.03 -3.10 7.69
CA PHE A 320 -14.75 -2.77 8.30
C PHE A 320 -13.64 -3.63 7.69
N GLY A 321 -12.50 -3.02 7.41
CA GLY A 321 -11.31 -3.73 6.98
C GLY A 321 -10.05 -3.16 7.60
N GLU A 322 -8.93 -3.82 7.31
CA GLU A 322 -7.63 -3.46 7.87
C GLU A 322 -6.57 -3.38 6.78
N TRP A 323 -5.74 -2.34 6.83
CA TRP A 323 -4.57 -2.20 5.96
C TRP A 323 -3.56 -3.34 6.18
N LEU A 324 -2.99 -3.82 5.08
CA LEU A 324 -1.98 -4.88 5.03
C LEU A 324 -0.63 -4.35 4.51
N ALA A 325 0.43 -5.10 4.77
CA ALA A 325 1.80 -4.73 4.45
C ALA A 325 2.09 -4.51 2.95
N ASP A 326 1.32 -5.16 2.08
CA ASP A 326 1.45 -5.14 0.62
C ASP A 326 0.67 -4.01 -0.06
N LYS A 327 0.33 -2.94 0.69
CA LYS A 327 -0.48 -1.81 0.21
C LYS A 327 -1.88 -2.22 -0.23
N THR A 328 -2.37 -3.33 0.31
CA THR A 328 -3.75 -3.76 0.19
C THR A 328 -4.46 -3.64 1.53
N TYR A 329 -5.70 -4.08 1.58
CA TYR A 329 -6.45 -4.17 2.83
C TYR A 329 -7.38 -5.39 2.73
N VAL A 330 -7.82 -5.88 3.88
CA VAL A 330 -8.72 -7.04 3.99
C VAL A 330 -9.96 -6.66 4.79
N CYS A 331 -11.15 -6.95 4.26
CA CYS A 331 -12.39 -6.87 5.01
C CYS A 331 -12.42 -8.00 6.05
N CYS A 332 -12.60 -7.66 7.33
CA CYS A 332 -12.44 -8.61 8.42
C CYS A 332 -13.34 -9.85 8.24
N LYS A 333 -14.65 -9.65 8.06
CA LYS A 333 -15.59 -10.77 7.98
C LYS A 333 -15.50 -11.60 6.70
N SER A 334 -15.31 -10.95 5.55
CA SER A 334 -15.33 -11.64 4.25
C SER A 334 -13.96 -12.16 3.82
N LEU A 335 -12.88 -11.69 4.44
CA LEU A 335 -11.49 -11.98 4.04
C LEU A 335 -11.17 -11.61 2.58
N THR A 336 -11.92 -10.65 2.03
CA THR A 336 -11.77 -10.13 0.66
C THR A 336 -11.28 -8.68 0.67
N GLY A 337 -10.67 -8.23 -0.44
CA GLY A 337 -10.32 -6.82 -0.66
C GLY A 337 -11.51 -5.95 -1.12
N PHE A 338 -11.21 -4.77 -1.68
CA PHE A 338 -12.23 -3.80 -2.16
C PHE A 338 -13.04 -4.37 -3.32
N TYR A 339 -12.40 -5.26 -4.06
CA TYR A 339 -12.91 -5.88 -5.25
C TYR A 339 -12.82 -7.37 -5.00
N ASN A 340 -13.93 -8.09 -5.20
CA ASN A 340 -14.00 -9.55 -5.10
C ASN A 340 -13.23 -10.25 -6.25
N TYR A 341 -12.22 -9.60 -6.82
CA TYR A 341 -11.55 -9.97 -8.07
C TYR A 341 -10.04 -9.87 -7.93
N ILE A 342 -9.36 -10.90 -8.42
CA ILE A 342 -7.89 -11.05 -8.53
C ILE A 342 -7.30 -10.15 -9.64
N ALA A 343 -8.14 -9.47 -10.44
CA ALA A 343 -7.69 -8.51 -11.44
C ALA A 343 -7.46 -7.12 -10.80
N SER A 344 -6.37 -6.96 -10.06
CA SER A 344 -5.93 -5.76 -9.31
C SER A 344 -6.36 -4.41 -9.91
N PRO A 345 -7.47 -3.80 -9.49
CA PRO A 345 -7.53 -2.35 -9.48
C PRO A 345 -6.65 -1.87 -8.32
N THR A 346 -5.77 -0.93 -8.61
CA THR A 346 -4.91 -0.25 -7.62
C THR A 346 -5.78 0.20 -6.45
N VAL A 347 -5.42 -0.21 -5.23
CA VAL A 347 -6.15 0.21 -4.02
C VAL A 347 -6.02 1.73 -3.87
N ALA A 348 -7.12 2.41 -3.58
CA ALA A 348 -7.12 3.86 -3.34
C ALA A 348 -6.43 4.16 -1.99
N LEU A 349 -5.11 4.34 -2.04
CA LEU A 349 -4.25 4.58 -0.87
C LEU A 349 -4.55 5.90 -0.16
N ASP A 350 -5.20 6.82 -0.86
CA ASP A 350 -5.68 8.13 -0.41
C ASP A 350 -7.09 8.10 0.19
N SER A 351 -7.74 6.93 0.24
CA SER A 351 -9.07 6.76 0.83
C SER A 351 -9.05 5.94 2.11
N THR A 352 -9.96 6.30 3.01
CA THR A 352 -10.33 5.59 4.24
C THR A 352 -11.40 4.51 3.99
N GLY A 353 -11.88 4.38 2.75
CA GLY A 353 -12.98 3.48 2.35
C GLY A 353 -14.38 4.10 2.45
N LYS A 354 -14.48 5.36 2.91
CA LYS A 354 -15.74 6.07 3.14
C LYS A 354 -16.66 6.09 1.92
N TYR A 355 -16.12 6.30 0.73
CA TYR A 355 -16.89 6.33 -0.53
C TYR A 355 -17.64 5.02 -0.83
N ARG A 356 -17.28 3.91 -0.19
CA ARG A 356 -18.00 2.61 -0.26
C ARG A 356 -18.80 2.29 1.00
N GLY A 357 -18.96 3.25 1.91
CA GLY A 357 -19.52 3.04 3.24
C GLY A 357 -18.73 2.01 4.03
N ARG A 358 -17.41 2.15 4.02
CA ARG A 358 -16.47 1.33 4.76
C ARG A 358 -15.53 2.19 5.61
N LYS A 359 -14.99 1.60 6.66
CA LYS A 359 -13.84 2.12 7.41
C LYS A 359 -12.66 1.16 7.28
N ILE A 360 -11.46 1.70 7.15
CA ILE A 360 -10.22 0.90 7.11
C ILE A 360 -9.34 1.30 8.28
N GLY A 361 -9.27 0.41 9.26
CA GLY A 361 -8.34 0.52 10.38
C GLY A 361 -7.02 -0.20 10.11
N PHE A 362 -6.23 -0.40 11.16
CA PHE A 362 -4.99 -1.14 11.07
C PHE A 362 -4.52 -1.60 12.44
N ARG A 363 -3.61 -2.58 12.40
CA ARG A 363 -2.89 -3.13 13.54
C ARG A 363 -1.40 -3.06 13.28
N LEU A 364 -0.63 -3.00 14.35
CA LEU A 364 0.82 -3.06 14.28
C LEU A 364 1.29 -4.45 14.68
N CYS A 365 2.30 -4.94 13.97
CA CYS A 365 3.00 -6.16 14.35
C CYS A 365 4.51 -6.01 14.15
N TYR A 366 5.26 -6.85 14.85
CA TYR A 366 6.68 -7.06 14.62
C TYR A 366 7.06 -8.48 15.05
N GLU A 367 8.13 -9.01 14.48
CA GLU A 367 8.63 -10.33 14.85
C GLU A 367 9.56 -10.21 16.07
N LEU A 368 9.29 -11.03 17.08
CA LEU A 368 10.11 -11.13 18.28
C LEU A 368 11.34 -11.99 17.99
N LYS A 369 12.51 -11.45 18.27
CA LYS A 369 13.77 -12.17 18.17
C LYS A 369 13.83 -13.23 19.27
N ALA A 370 14.01 -14.49 18.85
CA ALA A 370 14.13 -15.64 19.73
C ALA A 370 15.35 -15.56 20.66
#